data_AF-A0A2E5ALQ0-F1
#
_entry.id   AF-A0A2E5ALQ0-F1
#
_cell.length_a   1.000
_cell.length_b   1.000
_cell.length_c   1.000
_cell.angle_alpha   90.00
_cell.angle_beta   90.00
_cell.angle_gamma   90.00
#
_symmetry.space_group_name_H-M   'P 1'
#
loop_
_entity.id
_entity.type
_entity.pdbx_description
1 polymer ?
#
loop_
_entity_poly.entity_id
_entity_poly.type
_entity_poly.pdbx_seq_one_letter_code
_entity_poly.pdbx_strand_id
1 'polypeptide(L)'
;MGDVRQLGRIGAKTLGLYLITTVASVTLGLSLVNVLQPGQNSLEDSNRLRYEIWAKSEGIAVKDGRNLLVTADPMKIKKIEASLDEEKSSSDYQSMMTKKENAKDRKTGPLQPLVDMVPENLVAAFSSSKLMLQVIFFALFFGIALSLMQTEGSKQVHRFFNAMGDVFIKMVNMIMALSPFFVFCLMAGVLAKIANTPAELFTLFQTLGLYSLVVVLGLALLLFVFYPLLQRIFGVHFGYREFYQQMSPAQFLAFSTSSSAATLPVTIKCVQEGLKVPKRVSDFVLPIGATVNMDGTSLYQAVAVIFLAQFHGVDLSISQQLGIVATTTLASIGSAAVPSAGLIMLMFVLNSVGLNPMWIVIIYPIDRILDMCRTVINVSSDATVAAIVAKTEE
;
A
#
# COMPACT_ATOMS: atom_id res chain seq x y z
N MET A 1 -29.63 7.04 9.66
CA MET A 1 -28.48 6.48 10.41
C MET A 1 -28.67 6.75 11.91
N GLY A 2 -28.26 5.82 12.79
CA GLY A 2 -28.40 5.95 14.26
C GLY A 2 -27.35 6.86 14.91
N ASP A 3 -27.53 7.09 16.22
CA ASP A 3 -26.74 7.91 17.17
C ASP A 3 -25.30 8.26 16.71
N VAL A 4 -24.99 9.57 16.68
CA VAL A 4 -23.65 10.12 16.35
C VAL A 4 -22.56 9.51 17.24
N ARG A 5 -22.87 9.19 18.49
CA ARG A 5 -21.94 8.52 19.41
C ARG A 5 -21.51 7.15 18.90
N GLN A 6 -22.42 6.43 18.26
CA GLN A 6 -22.14 5.12 17.67
C GLN A 6 -21.25 5.24 16.42
N LEU A 7 -21.42 6.29 15.61
CA LEU A 7 -20.56 6.54 14.45
C LEU A 7 -19.11 6.84 14.89
N GLY A 8 -18.95 7.65 15.93
CA GLY A 8 -17.64 7.93 16.53
C GLY A 8 -16.96 6.66 17.07
N ARG A 9 -17.71 5.75 17.70
CA ARG A 9 -17.18 4.48 18.19
C ARG A 9 -16.76 3.53 17.07
N ILE A 10 -17.57 3.38 16.02
CA ILE A 10 -17.23 2.62 14.81
C ILE A 10 -15.95 3.17 14.19
N GLY A 11 -15.86 4.50 14.03
CA GLY A 11 -14.67 5.16 13.50
C GLY A 11 -13.42 4.90 14.33
N ALA A 12 -13.49 5.09 15.64
CA ALA A 12 -12.35 4.88 16.53
C ALA A 12 -11.87 3.43 16.53
N LYS A 13 -12.78 2.45 16.57
CA LYS A 13 -12.45 1.02 16.46
C LYS A 13 -11.81 0.69 15.12
N THR A 14 -12.32 1.25 14.04
CA THR A 14 -11.82 1.01 12.67
C THR A 14 -10.39 1.53 12.52
N LEU A 15 -10.14 2.79 12.88
CA LEU A 15 -8.80 3.38 12.81
C LEU A 15 -7.82 2.68 13.75
N GLY A 16 -8.26 2.31 14.95
CA GLY A 16 -7.44 1.54 15.90
C GLY A 16 -7.06 0.16 15.35
N LEU A 17 -8.01 -0.56 14.74
CA LEU A 17 -7.74 -1.85 14.12
C LEU A 17 -6.80 -1.71 12.92
N TYR A 18 -7.01 -0.73 12.04
CA TYR A 18 -6.09 -0.48 10.91
C TYR A 18 -4.68 -0.15 11.38
N LEU A 19 -4.53 0.65 12.44
CA LEU A 19 -3.20 0.92 13.00
C LEU A 19 -2.54 -0.37 13.52
N ILE A 20 -3.29 -1.22 14.21
CA ILE A 20 -2.79 -2.50 14.73
C ILE A 20 -2.40 -3.45 13.58
N THR A 21 -3.25 -3.61 12.57
CA THR A 21 -2.96 -4.50 11.43
C THR A 21 -1.77 -4.00 10.63
N THR A 22 -1.65 -2.69 10.43
CA THR A 22 -0.52 -2.09 9.72
C THR A 22 0.78 -2.25 10.49
N VAL A 23 0.81 -2.00 11.81
CA VAL A 23 2.01 -2.21 12.63
C VAL A 23 2.40 -3.70 12.64
N ALA A 24 1.43 -4.61 12.75
CA ALA A 24 1.69 -6.05 12.68
C ALA A 24 2.25 -6.45 11.30
N SER A 25 1.71 -5.89 10.23
CA SER A 25 2.15 -6.10 8.85
C SER A 25 3.61 -5.65 8.61
N VAL A 26 3.95 -4.43 9.06
CA VAL A 26 5.33 -3.93 8.99
C VAL A 26 6.27 -4.80 9.82
N THR A 27 5.87 -5.14 11.04
CA THR A 27 6.66 -5.98 11.95
C THR A 27 6.94 -7.35 11.35
N LEU A 28 5.94 -7.97 10.72
CA LEU A 28 6.11 -9.23 10.01
C LEU A 28 7.08 -9.10 8.84
N GLY A 29 6.95 -8.04 8.04
CA GLY A 29 7.86 -7.73 6.95
C GLY A 29 9.32 -7.59 7.42
N LEU A 30 9.55 -6.76 8.44
CA LEU A 30 10.86 -6.59 9.06
C LEU A 30 11.41 -7.91 9.61
N SER A 31 10.59 -8.70 10.29
CA SER A 31 11.02 -9.97 10.86
C SER A 31 11.48 -10.93 9.76
N LEU A 32 10.70 -11.08 8.68
CA LEU A 32 11.03 -11.98 7.58
C LEU A 32 12.30 -11.55 6.84
N VAL A 33 12.45 -10.27 6.51
CA VAL A 33 13.61 -9.79 5.75
C VAL A 33 14.90 -9.79 6.57
N ASN A 34 14.83 -9.58 7.89
CA ASN A 34 16.01 -9.69 8.76
C ASN A 34 16.44 -11.15 8.99
N VAL A 35 15.50 -12.10 8.97
CA VAL A 35 15.80 -13.55 9.10
C VAL A 35 16.31 -14.14 7.79
N LEU A 36 15.66 -13.82 6.66
CA LEU A 36 15.98 -14.41 5.36
C LEU A 36 17.10 -13.67 4.61
N GLN A 37 17.38 -12.42 5.00
CA GLN A 37 18.47 -11.58 4.49
C GLN A 37 18.63 -11.60 2.95
N PRO A 38 17.56 -11.32 2.18
CA PRO A 38 17.56 -11.50 0.73
C PRO A 38 18.52 -10.57 -0.02
N GLY A 39 19.03 -9.51 0.62
CA GLY A 39 19.92 -8.55 0.00
C GLY A 39 21.41 -8.93 0.05
N GLN A 40 21.82 -9.87 0.90
CA GLN A 40 23.23 -10.29 0.97
C GLN A 40 23.64 -11.01 -0.31
N ASN A 41 24.69 -10.53 -0.96
CA ASN A 41 25.17 -11.08 -2.22
C ASN A 41 26.68 -10.84 -2.39
N SER A 42 27.29 -11.54 -3.36
CA SER A 42 28.73 -11.48 -3.61
C SER A 42 29.24 -10.12 -4.14
N LEU A 43 28.35 -9.18 -4.46
CA LEU A 43 28.68 -7.82 -4.94
C LEU A 43 28.56 -6.76 -3.85
N GLU A 44 28.38 -7.15 -2.59
CA GLU A 44 28.19 -6.27 -1.43
C GLU A 44 29.22 -5.12 -1.39
N ASP A 45 30.52 -5.41 -1.53
CA ASP A 45 31.59 -4.39 -1.51
C ASP A 45 31.47 -3.36 -2.64
N SER A 46 31.04 -3.80 -3.84
CA SER A 46 30.88 -2.89 -4.98
C SER A 46 29.64 -2.00 -4.81
N ASN A 47 28.55 -2.57 -4.31
CA ASN A 47 27.33 -1.82 -4.02
C ASN A 47 27.53 -0.87 -2.84
N ARG A 48 28.35 -1.27 -1.86
CA ARG A 48 28.74 -0.41 -0.75
C ARG A 48 29.52 0.81 -1.20
N LEU A 49 30.49 0.64 -2.11
CA LEU A 49 31.20 1.78 -2.70
C LEU A 49 30.26 2.72 -3.46
N ARG A 50 29.25 2.20 -4.17
CA ARG A 50 28.21 3.02 -4.81
C ARG A 50 27.45 3.89 -3.81
N TYR A 51 27.09 3.32 -2.66
CA TYR A 51 26.43 4.05 -1.58
C TYR A 51 27.32 5.18 -1.04
N GLU A 52 28.58 4.90 -0.75
CA GLU A 52 29.50 5.87 -0.14
C GLU A 52 29.86 7.02 -1.09
N ILE A 53 30.00 6.75 -2.40
CA ILE A 53 30.19 7.78 -3.43
C ILE A 53 28.97 8.72 -3.46
N TRP A 54 27.75 8.15 -3.47
CA TRP A 54 26.52 8.92 -3.45
C TRP A 54 26.38 9.75 -2.16
N ALA A 55 26.61 9.14 -1.01
CA ALA A 55 26.52 9.81 0.29
C ALA A 55 27.49 11.00 0.37
N LYS A 56 28.71 10.83 -0.15
CA LYS A 56 29.70 11.92 -0.26
C LYS A 56 29.24 13.04 -1.20
N SER A 57 28.63 12.72 -2.35
CA SER A 57 28.13 13.75 -3.28
C SER A 57 26.96 14.57 -2.72
N GLU A 58 26.14 13.96 -1.87
CA GLU A 58 24.97 14.61 -1.25
C GLU A 58 25.29 15.22 0.13
N GLY A 59 26.54 15.09 0.61
CA GLY A 59 26.96 15.58 1.93
C GLY A 59 26.33 14.83 3.12
N ILE A 60 25.91 13.58 2.91
CA ILE A 60 25.27 12.74 3.93
C ILE A 60 26.34 11.92 4.66
N ALA A 61 26.36 12.00 5.99
CA ALA A 61 27.26 11.19 6.82
C ALA A 61 26.79 9.72 6.86
N VAL A 62 27.72 8.80 6.57
CA VAL A 62 27.51 7.35 6.68
C VAL A 62 27.45 6.96 8.16
N LYS A 63 26.32 6.37 8.59
CA LYS A 63 25.96 6.21 10.02
C LYS A 63 26.34 4.87 10.65
N ASP A 64 26.76 3.89 9.87
CA ASP A 64 27.02 2.52 10.32
C ASP A 64 28.50 2.20 10.55
N GLY A 65 29.37 3.21 10.46
CA GLY A 65 30.80 3.11 10.81
C GLY A 65 31.68 2.35 9.82
N ARG A 66 31.11 1.78 8.73
CA ARG A 66 31.88 1.18 7.64
C ARG A 66 32.21 2.24 6.58
N ASN A 67 33.46 2.31 6.12
CA ASN A 67 33.89 3.24 5.06
C ASN A 67 34.92 2.61 4.14
N LEU A 68 34.45 1.96 3.08
CA LEU A 68 35.29 1.29 2.09
C LEU A 68 35.98 2.27 1.13
N LEU A 69 35.42 3.47 0.94
CA LEU A 69 35.89 4.50 0.03
C LEU A 69 37.26 5.04 0.41
N VAL A 70 37.61 5.00 1.71
CA VAL A 70 38.94 5.38 2.22
C VAL A 70 40.01 4.35 1.81
N THR A 71 39.63 3.08 1.69
CA THR A 71 40.55 1.96 1.43
C THR A 71 40.50 1.42 0.00
N ALA A 72 39.57 1.90 -0.82
CA ALA A 72 39.33 1.37 -2.16
C ALA A 72 40.33 1.88 -3.21
N ASP A 73 40.66 1.00 -4.15
CA ASP A 73 41.50 1.32 -5.31
C ASP A 73 40.85 2.42 -6.18
N PRO A 74 41.57 3.52 -6.48
CA PRO A 74 41.11 4.59 -7.37
C PRO A 74 40.58 4.11 -8.74
N MET A 75 41.12 3.02 -9.31
CA MET A 75 40.59 2.45 -10.56
C MET A 75 39.18 1.88 -10.38
N LYS A 76 38.92 1.23 -9.25
CA LYS A 76 37.60 0.64 -8.94
C LYS A 76 36.57 1.75 -8.69
N ILE A 77 36.96 2.84 -8.03
CA ILE A 77 36.11 4.01 -7.82
C ILE A 77 35.70 4.62 -9.16
N LYS A 78 36.66 4.88 -10.05
CA LYS A 78 36.39 5.48 -11.37
C LYS A 78 35.46 4.62 -12.24
N LYS A 79 35.62 3.30 -12.18
CA LYS A 79 34.71 2.36 -12.88
C LYS A 79 33.28 2.43 -12.33
N ILE A 80 33.14 2.56 -11.01
CA ILE A 80 31.83 2.68 -10.37
C ILE A 80 31.18 4.02 -10.70
N GLU A 81 31.93 5.13 -10.67
CA GLU A 81 31.44 6.45 -11.06
C GLU A 81 30.90 6.46 -12.51
N ALA A 82 31.66 5.87 -13.44
CA ALA A 82 31.19 5.72 -14.83
C ALA A 82 29.88 4.91 -14.91
N SER A 83 29.76 3.81 -14.15
CA SER A 83 28.53 3.02 -14.12
C SER A 83 27.32 3.77 -13.53
N LEU A 84 27.56 4.66 -12.57
CA LEU A 84 26.50 5.49 -11.97
C LEU A 84 25.99 6.55 -12.95
N ASP A 85 26.89 7.10 -13.78
CA ASP A 85 26.49 8.08 -14.80
C ASP A 85 25.73 7.44 -15.96
N GLU A 86 26.07 6.19 -16.32
CA GLU A 86 25.26 5.38 -17.23
C GLU A 86 23.86 5.10 -16.64
N GLU A 87 23.75 4.72 -15.36
CA GLU A 87 22.47 4.49 -14.69
C GLU A 87 21.59 5.73 -14.63
N LYS A 88 22.17 6.91 -14.35
CA LYS A 88 21.44 8.19 -14.40
C LYS A 88 20.84 8.47 -15.78
N SER A 89 21.45 7.93 -16.83
CA SER A 89 21.01 8.10 -18.22
C SER A 89 19.93 7.09 -18.63
N SER A 90 19.65 6.07 -17.79
CA SER A 90 18.60 5.07 -18.07
C SER A 90 17.19 5.66 -18.05
N SER A 91 16.29 5.09 -18.87
CA SER A 91 14.89 5.51 -18.93
C SER A 91 14.17 5.39 -17.58
N ASP A 92 14.49 4.33 -16.83
CA ASP A 92 13.87 4.06 -15.54
C ASP A 92 14.28 5.09 -14.49
N TYR A 93 15.57 5.45 -14.44
CA TYR A 93 16.07 6.51 -13.55
C TYR A 93 15.42 7.86 -13.85
N GLN A 94 15.36 8.25 -15.13
CA GLN A 94 14.73 9.50 -15.56
C GLN A 94 13.24 9.53 -15.20
N SER A 95 12.52 8.42 -15.43
CA SER A 95 11.11 8.30 -15.04
C SER A 95 10.88 8.50 -13.54
N MET A 96 11.80 8.00 -12.71
CA MET A 96 11.73 8.13 -11.26
C MET A 96 12.11 9.54 -10.80
N MET A 97 13.07 10.19 -11.45
CA MET A 97 13.39 11.60 -11.18
C MET A 97 12.20 12.50 -11.46
N THR A 98 11.50 12.34 -12.59
CA THR A 98 10.28 13.10 -12.88
C THR A 98 9.19 12.85 -11.84
N LYS A 99 9.00 11.59 -11.39
CA LYS A 99 8.05 11.27 -10.31
C LYS A 99 8.44 11.93 -8.98
N LYS A 100 9.74 11.97 -8.66
CA LYS A 100 10.28 12.62 -7.45
C LYS A 100 10.07 14.13 -7.50
N GLU A 101 10.32 14.77 -8.63
CA GLU A 101 10.13 16.22 -8.82
C GLU A 101 8.65 16.61 -8.66
N ASN A 102 7.75 15.86 -9.30
CA ASN A 102 6.30 16.06 -9.13
C ASN A 102 5.80 15.82 -7.69
N ALA A 103 6.57 15.12 -6.86
CA ALA A 103 6.25 14.87 -5.45
C ALA A 103 6.82 15.94 -4.49
N LYS A 104 7.77 16.79 -4.92
CA LYS A 104 8.40 17.82 -4.08
C LYS A 104 7.44 18.96 -3.70
N ASP A 105 6.40 19.21 -4.49
CA ASP A 105 5.43 20.28 -4.23
C ASP A 105 4.43 19.97 -3.10
N ARG A 106 4.49 18.76 -2.51
CA ARG A 106 3.70 18.43 -1.32
C ARG A 106 4.41 18.97 -0.08
N LYS A 107 3.78 19.94 0.58
CA LYS A 107 4.19 20.39 1.92
C LYS A 107 4.31 19.16 2.83
N THR A 108 5.49 18.88 3.34
CA THR A 108 5.78 17.65 4.10
C THR A 108 5.89 17.97 5.58
N GLY A 109 4.74 18.08 6.24
CA GLY A 109 4.64 18.14 7.70
C GLY A 109 4.07 16.85 8.27
N PRO A 110 4.43 16.45 9.51
CA PRO A 110 3.86 15.25 10.17
C PRO A 110 2.33 15.34 10.35
N LEU A 111 1.78 16.56 10.38
CA LEU A 111 0.33 16.81 10.45
C LEU A 111 -0.32 17.06 9.08
N GLN A 112 0.45 17.07 7.99
CA GLN A 112 -0.07 17.36 6.66
C GLN A 112 -1.19 16.39 6.25
N PRO A 113 -1.12 15.07 6.52
CA PRO A 113 -2.23 14.17 6.18
C PRO A 113 -3.56 14.54 6.86
N LEU A 114 -3.52 15.16 8.04
CA LEU A 114 -4.72 15.63 8.75
C LEU A 114 -5.26 16.92 8.12
N VAL A 115 -4.38 17.81 7.65
CA VAL A 115 -4.77 19.03 6.93
C VAL A 115 -5.36 18.68 5.56
N ASP A 116 -4.72 17.77 4.83
CA ASP A 116 -5.11 17.32 3.49
C ASP A 116 -6.42 16.53 3.50
N MET A 117 -6.91 16.11 4.66
CA MET A 117 -8.22 15.47 4.83
C MET A 117 -9.38 16.43 4.54
N VAL A 118 -9.19 17.74 4.75
CA VAL A 118 -10.22 18.76 4.48
C VAL A 118 -10.07 19.27 3.04
N PRO A 119 -11.07 19.09 2.16
CA PRO A 119 -10.97 19.59 0.79
C PRO A 119 -10.97 21.12 0.74
N GLU A 120 -9.99 21.71 0.04
CA GLU A 120 -10.06 23.11 -0.38
C GLU A 120 -11.12 23.31 -1.47
N ASN A 121 -11.30 22.31 -2.34
CA ASN A 121 -12.30 22.32 -3.41
C ASN A 121 -12.94 20.93 -3.56
N LEU A 122 -14.23 20.86 -3.21
CA LEU A 122 -14.99 19.62 -3.26
C LEU A 122 -15.18 19.08 -4.69
N VAL A 123 -15.40 19.96 -5.68
CA VAL A 123 -15.62 19.54 -7.08
C VAL A 123 -14.36 18.93 -7.66
N ALA A 124 -13.20 19.50 -7.34
CA ALA A 124 -11.90 18.93 -7.71
C ALA A 124 -11.62 17.59 -7.00
N ALA A 125 -12.04 17.46 -5.74
CA ALA A 125 -11.90 16.20 -5.00
C ALA A 125 -12.72 15.06 -5.65
N PHE A 126 -13.93 15.35 -6.10
CA PHE A 126 -14.77 14.36 -6.80
C PHE A 126 -14.23 13.92 -8.16
N SER A 127 -13.40 14.73 -8.83
CA SER A 127 -12.83 14.37 -10.14
C SER A 127 -11.53 13.55 -10.04
N SER A 128 -10.97 13.40 -8.84
CA SER A 128 -9.66 12.79 -8.63
C SER A 128 -9.70 11.64 -7.64
N SER A 129 -9.35 10.42 -8.10
CA SER A 129 -9.21 9.25 -7.22
C SER A 129 -8.10 9.40 -6.17
N LYS A 130 -7.16 10.34 -6.38
CA LYS A 130 -6.09 10.65 -5.42
C LYS A 130 -6.60 11.39 -4.17
N LEU A 131 -7.77 12.02 -4.25
CA LEU A 131 -8.34 12.85 -3.19
C LEU A 131 -9.54 12.16 -2.50
N MET A 132 -9.61 10.83 -2.58
CA MET A 132 -10.73 10.05 -2.04
C MET A 132 -10.96 10.28 -0.53
N LEU A 133 -9.89 10.48 0.26
CA LEU A 133 -10.00 10.80 1.69
C LEU A 133 -10.78 12.10 1.94
N GLN A 134 -10.62 13.11 1.08
CA GLN A 134 -11.35 14.37 1.17
C GLN A 134 -12.83 14.20 0.87
N VAL A 135 -13.15 13.38 -0.15
CA VAL A 135 -14.54 13.03 -0.48
C VAL A 135 -15.21 12.30 0.69
N ILE A 136 -14.49 11.38 1.34
CA ILE A 136 -14.96 10.66 2.51
C ILE A 136 -15.21 11.62 3.68
N PHE A 137 -14.26 12.51 3.99
CA PHE A 137 -14.42 13.50 5.05
C PHE A 137 -15.67 14.37 4.83
N PHE A 138 -15.84 14.88 3.61
CA PHE A 138 -17.03 15.65 3.25
C PHE A 138 -18.32 14.83 3.40
N ALA A 139 -18.35 13.60 2.87
CA ALA A 139 -19.53 12.73 2.94
C ALA A 139 -19.92 12.41 4.39
N LEU A 140 -18.94 12.18 5.26
CA LEU A 140 -19.17 11.97 6.70
C LEU A 140 -19.72 13.22 7.38
N PHE A 141 -19.09 14.37 7.16
CA PHE A 141 -19.53 15.63 7.74
C PHE A 141 -20.95 15.99 7.28
N PHE A 142 -21.21 15.86 5.97
CA PHE A 142 -22.51 16.09 5.37
C PHE A 142 -23.58 15.12 5.90
N GLY A 143 -23.24 13.83 6.02
CA GLY A 143 -24.14 12.82 6.58
C GLY A 143 -24.49 13.07 8.06
N ILE A 144 -23.51 13.49 8.86
CA ILE A 144 -23.72 13.87 10.27
C ILE A 144 -24.63 15.10 10.34
N ALA A 145 -24.35 16.15 9.54
CA ALA A 145 -25.16 17.36 9.50
C ALA A 145 -26.63 17.05 9.13
N LEU A 146 -26.86 16.25 8.08
CA LEU A 146 -28.19 15.79 7.71
C LEU A 146 -28.88 15.05 8.86
N SER A 147 -28.18 14.16 9.54
CA SER A 147 -28.72 13.38 10.66
C SER A 147 -29.10 14.23 11.87
N LEU A 148 -28.42 15.38 12.07
CA LEU A 148 -28.70 16.30 13.17
C LEU A 148 -29.88 17.22 12.90
N MET A 149 -30.14 17.59 11.63
CA MET A 149 -31.23 18.50 11.28
C MET A 149 -32.63 17.90 11.53
N GLN A 150 -32.81 16.60 11.31
CA GLN A 150 -34.08 15.85 11.51
C GLN A 150 -35.35 16.48 10.89
N THR A 151 -35.22 17.34 9.87
CA THR A 151 -36.35 17.95 9.15
C THR A 151 -36.92 17.02 8.07
N GLU A 152 -38.13 17.31 7.58
CA GLU A 152 -38.70 16.59 6.43
C GLU A 152 -37.81 16.69 5.17
N GLY A 153 -37.15 17.84 4.96
CA GLY A 153 -36.17 18.01 3.88
C GLY A 153 -34.97 17.08 4.04
N SER A 154 -34.43 16.94 5.26
CA SER A 154 -33.32 15.99 5.52
C SER A 154 -33.71 14.54 5.22
N LYS A 155 -34.94 14.13 5.57
CA LYS A 155 -35.46 12.78 5.24
C LYS A 155 -35.54 12.53 3.73
N GLN A 156 -35.94 13.53 2.95
CA GLN A 156 -35.99 13.41 1.48
C GLN A 156 -34.59 13.24 0.90
N VAL A 157 -33.62 14.06 1.33
CA VAL A 157 -32.23 13.94 0.90
C VAL A 157 -31.66 12.57 1.28
N HIS A 158 -31.95 12.07 2.47
CA HIS A 158 -31.54 10.73 2.89
C HIS A 158 -32.13 9.62 2.01
N ARG A 159 -33.42 9.72 1.62
CA ARG A 159 -34.04 8.75 0.71
C ARG A 159 -33.41 8.79 -0.68
N PHE A 160 -33.09 9.99 -1.18
CA PHE A 160 -32.41 10.17 -2.45
C PHE A 160 -31.05 9.47 -2.49
N PHE A 161 -30.18 9.71 -1.48
CA PHE A 161 -28.87 9.05 -1.42
C PHE A 161 -28.96 7.54 -1.25
N ASN A 162 -29.91 7.04 -0.46
CA ASN A 162 -30.15 5.59 -0.34
C ASN A 162 -30.53 4.96 -1.69
N ALA A 163 -31.49 5.57 -2.41
CA ALA A 163 -31.90 5.07 -3.71
C ALA A 163 -30.75 5.11 -4.74
N MET A 164 -29.93 6.17 -4.69
CA MET A 164 -28.72 6.25 -5.51
C MET A 164 -27.72 5.14 -5.18
N GLY A 165 -27.53 4.83 -3.89
CA GLY A 165 -26.69 3.71 -3.45
C GLY A 165 -27.17 2.36 -4.00
N ASP A 166 -28.47 2.10 -3.98
CA ASP A 166 -29.05 0.87 -4.55
C ASP A 166 -28.82 0.78 -6.07
N VAL A 167 -28.89 1.91 -6.79
CA VAL A 167 -28.53 1.98 -8.22
C VAL A 167 -27.06 1.64 -8.43
N PHE A 168 -26.14 2.16 -7.60
CA PHE A 168 -24.72 1.80 -7.68
C PHE A 168 -24.47 0.31 -7.45
N ILE A 169 -25.13 -0.30 -6.45
CA ILE A 169 -25.04 -1.76 -6.23
C ILE A 169 -25.55 -2.52 -7.47
N LYS A 170 -26.63 -2.06 -8.12
CA LYS A 170 -27.11 -2.66 -9.37
C LYS A 170 -26.09 -2.51 -10.51
N MET A 171 -25.41 -1.37 -10.62
CA MET A 171 -24.32 -1.18 -11.59
C MET A 171 -23.16 -2.14 -11.34
N VAL A 172 -22.78 -2.34 -10.08
CA VAL A 172 -21.77 -3.34 -9.69
C VAL A 172 -22.21 -4.74 -10.11
N ASN A 173 -23.48 -5.10 -9.94
CA ASN A 173 -24.00 -6.39 -10.37
C ASN A 173 -23.84 -6.64 -11.88
N MET A 174 -24.02 -5.60 -12.70
CA MET A 174 -23.80 -5.69 -14.14
C MET A 174 -22.32 -5.88 -14.49
N ILE A 175 -21.42 -5.14 -13.83
CA ILE A 175 -19.97 -5.27 -14.01
C ILE A 175 -19.50 -6.67 -13.58
N MET A 176 -20.03 -7.19 -12.49
CA MET A 176 -19.67 -8.50 -11.94
C MET A 176 -19.96 -9.65 -12.91
N ALA A 177 -21.03 -9.56 -13.69
CA ALA A 177 -21.34 -10.54 -14.73
C ALA A 177 -20.26 -10.58 -15.83
N LEU A 178 -19.63 -9.44 -16.12
CA LEU A 178 -18.55 -9.30 -17.11
C LEU A 178 -17.14 -9.44 -16.49
N SER A 179 -17.04 -9.47 -15.16
CA SER A 179 -15.75 -9.46 -14.46
C SER A 179 -14.79 -10.58 -14.87
N PRO A 180 -15.21 -11.83 -15.15
CA PRO A 180 -14.27 -12.88 -15.58
C PRO A 180 -13.60 -12.53 -16.91
N PHE A 181 -14.35 -11.92 -17.84
CA PHE A 181 -13.82 -11.46 -19.12
C PHE A 181 -12.85 -10.29 -18.93
N PHE A 182 -13.19 -9.29 -18.12
CA PHE A 182 -12.30 -8.16 -17.85
C PHE A 182 -11.01 -8.55 -17.15
N VAL A 183 -11.10 -9.44 -16.15
CA VAL A 183 -9.92 -9.98 -15.45
C VAL A 183 -9.04 -10.74 -16.44
N PHE A 184 -9.61 -11.57 -17.31
CA PHE A 184 -8.85 -12.27 -18.36
C PHE A 184 -8.11 -11.28 -19.27
N CYS A 185 -8.79 -10.27 -19.81
CA CYS A 185 -8.18 -9.27 -20.69
C CYS A 185 -7.07 -8.48 -20.00
N LEU A 186 -7.27 -8.06 -18.75
CA LEU A 186 -6.27 -7.35 -17.96
C LEU A 186 -5.05 -8.24 -17.69
N MET A 187 -5.25 -9.51 -17.35
CA MET A 187 -4.17 -10.48 -17.13
C MET A 187 -3.39 -10.80 -18.39
N ALA A 188 -4.06 -10.98 -19.52
CA ALA A 188 -3.38 -11.12 -20.81
C ALA A 188 -2.51 -9.90 -21.12
N GLY A 189 -3.02 -8.68 -20.89
CA GLY A 189 -2.27 -7.44 -21.12
C GLY A 189 -1.07 -7.27 -20.18
N VAL A 190 -1.18 -7.64 -18.91
CA VAL A 190 -0.06 -7.61 -17.96
C VAL A 190 1.01 -8.63 -18.35
N LEU A 191 0.61 -9.88 -18.66
CA LEU A 191 1.54 -10.93 -19.08
C LEU A 191 2.26 -10.56 -20.39
N ALA A 192 1.56 -9.96 -21.35
CA ALA A 192 2.15 -9.52 -22.61
C ALA A 192 3.23 -8.44 -22.41
N LYS A 193 3.03 -7.49 -21.48
CA LYS A 193 4.04 -6.46 -21.15
C LYS A 193 5.30 -7.05 -20.52
N ILE A 194 5.14 -8.11 -19.74
CA ILE A 194 6.22 -8.82 -19.05
C ILE A 194 6.99 -9.73 -20.03
N ALA A 195 6.32 -10.29 -21.04
CA ALA A 195 6.88 -11.29 -21.95
C ALA A 195 7.83 -10.77 -23.05
N ASN A 196 8.22 -9.49 -23.04
CA ASN A 196 9.05 -8.92 -24.11
C ASN A 196 10.47 -9.55 -24.20
N THR A 197 10.98 -10.17 -23.12
CA THR A 197 12.25 -10.91 -23.15
C THR A 197 12.28 -12.03 -22.08
N PRO A 198 12.01 -13.30 -22.43
CA PRO A 198 12.04 -14.43 -21.48
C PRO A 198 13.39 -14.61 -20.77
N ALA A 199 14.49 -14.27 -21.46
CA ALA A 199 15.84 -14.37 -20.94
C ALA A 199 16.16 -13.31 -19.87
N GLU A 200 15.69 -12.06 -20.07
CA GLU A 200 15.84 -10.98 -19.08
C GLU A 200 14.93 -11.21 -17.88
N LEU A 201 13.78 -11.85 -18.08
CA LEU A 201 12.91 -12.26 -16.98
C LEU A 201 13.62 -13.24 -16.05
N PHE A 202 14.31 -14.24 -16.62
CA PHE A 202 15.00 -15.27 -15.83
C PHE A 202 16.19 -14.71 -15.05
N THR A 203 16.93 -13.75 -15.60
CA THR A 203 18.02 -13.06 -14.89
C THR A 203 17.50 -12.07 -13.84
N LEU A 204 16.39 -11.37 -14.10
CA LEU A 204 15.69 -10.51 -13.14
C LEU A 204 15.15 -11.32 -11.96
N PHE A 205 14.57 -12.49 -12.21
CA PHE A 205 14.12 -13.43 -11.18
C PHE A 205 15.27 -14.10 -10.42
N GLN A 206 16.47 -14.23 -11.00
CA GLN A 206 17.61 -14.77 -10.24
C GLN A 206 18.15 -13.78 -9.21
N THR A 207 18.30 -12.51 -9.58
CA THR A 207 18.88 -11.49 -8.67
C THR A 207 17.85 -10.93 -7.68
N LEU A 208 16.57 -10.80 -8.08
CA LEU A 208 15.50 -10.24 -7.24
C LEU A 208 14.44 -11.27 -6.82
N GLY A 209 14.59 -12.54 -7.21
CA GLY A 209 13.62 -13.58 -6.91
C GLY A 209 13.53 -13.86 -5.42
N LEU A 210 14.66 -13.86 -4.71
CA LEU A 210 14.65 -14.07 -3.26
C LEU A 210 13.90 -12.93 -2.56
N TYR A 211 14.19 -11.68 -2.92
CA TYR A 211 13.42 -10.51 -2.44
C TYR A 211 11.92 -10.65 -2.73
N SER A 212 11.56 -10.97 -3.98
CA SER A 212 10.16 -11.13 -4.39
C SER A 212 9.48 -12.26 -3.62
N LEU A 213 10.19 -13.35 -3.36
CA LEU A 213 9.72 -14.48 -2.56
C LEU A 213 9.47 -14.08 -1.11
N VAL A 214 10.36 -13.31 -0.48
CA VAL A 214 10.15 -12.80 0.88
C VAL A 214 8.90 -11.93 0.96
N VAL A 215 8.69 -11.03 -0.01
CA VAL A 215 7.49 -10.20 -0.07
C VAL A 215 6.23 -11.06 -0.22
N VAL A 216 6.21 -11.95 -1.22
CA VAL A 216 5.05 -12.83 -1.48
C VAL A 216 4.75 -13.74 -0.30
N LEU A 217 5.79 -14.28 0.36
CA LEU A 217 5.65 -15.08 1.57
C LEU A 217 5.03 -14.25 2.71
N GLY A 218 5.51 -13.04 2.93
CA GLY A 218 4.95 -12.14 3.95
C GLY A 218 3.49 -11.80 3.68
N LEU A 219 3.14 -11.47 2.42
CA LEU A 219 1.76 -11.22 2.01
C LEU A 219 0.88 -12.47 2.17
N ALA A 220 1.40 -13.65 1.85
CA ALA A 220 0.69 -14.92 2.02
C ALA A 220 0.44 -15.23 3.51
N LEU A 221 1.42 -14.98 4.38
CA LEU A 221 1.26 -15.12 5.83
C LEU A 221 0.21 -14.14 6.38
N LEU A 222 0.17 -12.90 5.88
CA LEU A 222 -0.92 -11.98 6.22
C LEU A 222 -2.27 -12.55 5.79
N LEU A 223 -2.37 -12.95 4.52
CA LEU A 223 -3.63 -13.37 3.92
C LEU A 223 -4.21 -14.61 4.58
N PHE A 224 -3.39 -15.65 4.76
CA PHE A 224 -3.82 -17.00 5.13
C PHE A 224 -3.63 -17.35 6.60
N VAL A 225 -2.81 -16.59 7.34
CA VAL A 225 -2.55 -16.88 8.76
C VAL A 225 -3.03 -15.72 9.63
N PHE A 226 -2.54 -14.51 9.40
CA PHE A 226 -2.80 -13.37 10.28
C PHE A 226 -4.27 -12.96 10.29
N TYR A 227 -4.90 -12.68 9.14
CA TYR A 227 -6.29 -12.22 9.12
C TYR A 227 -7.28 -13.29 9.62
N PRO A 228 -7.19 -14.57 9.23
CA PRO A 228 -8.05 -15.61 9.79
C PRO A 228 -7.88 -15.78 11.31
N LEU A 229 -6.64 -15.69 11.81
CA LEU A 229 -6.37 -15.73 13.24
C LEU A 229 -7.00 -14.52 13.95
N LEU A 230 -6.85 -13.33 13.39
CA LEU A 230 -7.42 -12.10 13.93
C LEU A 230 -8.95 -12.17 13.98
N GLN A 231 -9.60 -12.64 12.91
CA GLN A 231 -11.05 -12.88 12.89
C GLN A 231 -11.47 -13.82 14.03
N ARG A 232 -10.73 -14.91 14.24
CA ARG A 232 -11.01 -15.88 15.30
C ARG A 232 -10.83 -15.31 16.71
N ILE A 233 -9.80 -14.50 16.94
CA ILE A 233 -9.54 -13.83 18.22
C ILE A 233 -10.70 -12.91 18.60
N PHE A 234 -11.26 -12.18 17.64
CA PHE A 234 -12.39 -11.28 17.86
C PHE A 234 -13.77 -11.97 17.77
N GLY A 235 -13.82 -13.30 17.68
CA GLY A 235 -15.07 -14.05 17.68
C GLY A 235 -15.90 -13.86 16.40
N VAL A 236 -15.26 -13.55 15.27
CA VAL A 236 -15.90 -13.56 13.96
C VAL A 236 -15.90 -15.01 13.45
N HIS A 237 -17.09 -15.57 13.21
CA HIS A 237 -17.27 -16.98 12.87
C HIS A 237 -17.56 -17.16 11.38
N PHE A 238 -16.62 -16.81 10.51
CA PHE A 238 -16.67 -17.28 9.12
C PHE A 238 -15.94 -18.61 9.00
N GLY A 239 -16.42 -19.49 8.12
CA GLY A 239 -15.58 -20.60 7.69
C GLY A 239 -14.34 -20.05 6.97
N TYR A 240 -13.14 -20.58 7.24
CA TYR A 240 -11.91 -20.18 6.54
C TYR A 240 -12.12 -20.16 5.02
N ARG A 241 -12.73 -21.22 4.48
CA ARG A 241 -13.05 -21.35 3.05
C ARG A 241 -14.12 -20.36 2.59
N GLU A 242 -15.12 -20.10 3.43
CA GLU A 242 -16.23 -19.20 3.11
C GLU A 242 -15.72 -17.77 2.86
N PHE A 243 -14.82 -17.27 3.71
CA PHE A 243 -14.26 -15.93 3.56
C PHE A 243 -13.64 -15.73 2.17
N TYR A 244 -12.72 -16.61 1.75
CA TYR A 244 -12.06 -16.48 0.45
C TYR A 244 -12.98 -16.76 -0.73
N GLN A 245 -13.96 -17.66 -0.58
CA GLN A 245 -14.94 -17.90 -1.65
C GLN A 245 -15.77 -16.64 -1.93
N GLN A 246 -16.26 -15.99 -0.87
CA GLN A 246 -17.07 -14.77 -1.00
C GLN A 246 -16.25 -13.56 -1.45
N MET A 247 -14.99 -13.46 -1.01
CA MET A 247 -14.09 -12.37 -1.37
C MET A 247 -13.41 -12.54 -2.74
N SER A 248 -13.43 -13.75 -3.32
CA SER A 248 -12.69 -14.06 -4.55
C SER A 248 -12.91 -13.07 -5.70
N PRO A 249 -14.13 -12.56 -6.00
CA PRO A 249 -14.30 -11.64 -7.12
C PRO A 249 -13.61 -10.29 -6.88
N ALA A 250 -13.71 -9.76 -5.65
CA ALA A 250 -13.01 -8.54 -5.26
C ALA A 250 -11.49 -8.74 -5.31
N GLN A 251 -11.00 -9.89 -4.83
CA GLN A 251 -9.58 -10.23 -4.85
C GLN A 251 -9.02 -10.35 -6.27
N PHE A 252 -9.72 -11.01 -7.20
CA PHE A 252 -9.26 -11.11 -8.60
C PHE A 252 -9.31 -9.76 -9.32
N LEU A 253 -10.31 -8.93 -9.06
CA LEU A 253 -10.35 -7.58 -9.60
C LEU A 253 -9.22 -6.72 -9.01
N ALA A 254 -8.93 -6.87 -7.72
CA ALA A 254 -7.86 -6.14 -7.03
C ALA A 254 -6.48 -6.53 -7.56
N PHE A 255 -6.26 -7.83 -7.75
CA PHE A 255 -5.07 -8.35 -8.38
C PHE A 255 -4.90 -7.77 -9.79
N SER A 256 -5.96 -7.77 -10.60
CA SER A 256 -5.86 -7.35 -12.00
C SER A 256 -5.70 -5.85 -12.22
N THR A 257 -6.43 -5.05 -11.42
CA THR A 257 -6.41 -3.58 -11.52
C THR A 257 -5.28 -2.94 -10.74
N SER A 258 -4.80 -3.58 -9.67
CA SER A 258 -3.84 -3.03 -8.70
C SER A 258 -4.31 -1.72 -8.07
N SER A 259 -5.61 -1.57 -7.85
CA SER A 259 -6.19 -0.39 -7.19
C SER A 259 -7.32 -0.79 -6.24
N SER A 260 -7.11 -0.57 -4.94
CA SER A 260 -8.15 -0.79 -3.93
C SER A 260 -9.37 0.09 -4.19
N ALA A 261 -9.16 1.36 -4.58
CA ALA A 261 -10.23 2.29 -4.90
C ALA A 261 -11.08 1.83 -6.09
N ALA A 262 -10.47 1.28 -7.16
CA ALA A 262 -11.21 0.74 -8.29
C ALA A 262 -12.06 -0.48 -7.93
N THR A 263 -11.63 -1.25 -6.91
CA THR A 263 -12.34 -2.46 -6.47
C THR A 263 -13.39 -2.23 -5.40
N LEU A 264 -13.40 -1.05 -4.77
CA LEU A 264 -14.24 -0.74 -3.62
C LEU A 264 -15.72 -1.09 -3.83
N PRO A 265 -16.36 -0.79 -4.98
CA PRO A 265 -17.76 -1.15 -5.19
C PRO A 265 -18.02 -2.67 -5.15
N VAL A 266 -17.08 -3.46 -5.69
CA VAL A 266 -17.16 -4.94 -5.65
C VAL A 266 -16.89 -5.45 -4.24
N THR A 267 -15.93 -4.87 -3.53
CA THR A 267 -15.61 -5.20 -2.14
C THR A 267 -16.80 -4.97 -1.22
N ILE A 268 -17.48 -3.82 -1.33
CA ILE A 268 -18.69 -3.50 -0.55
C ILE A 268 -19.74 -4.59 -0.76
N LYS A 269 -20.00 -4.97 -2.01
CA LYS A 269 -20.96 -6.04 -2.33
C LYS A 269 -20.56 -7.39 -1.72
N CYS A 270 -19.32 -7.84 -1.92
CA CYS A 270 -18.82 -9.10 -1.36
C CYS A 270 -18.96 -9.17 0.17
N VAL A 271 -18.69 -8.06 0.84
CA VAL A 271 -18.78 -7.94 2.30
C VAL A 271 -20.24 -7.90 2.80
N GLN A 272 -21.13 -7.19 2.10
CA GLN A 272 -22.54 -7.06 2.48
C GLN A 272 -23.36 -8.32 2.17
N GLU A 273 -23.24 -8.85 0.95
CA GLU A 273 -24.07 -9.97 0.49
C GLU A 273 -23.41 -11.32 0.81
N GLY A 274 -22.09 -11.42 0.66
CA GLY A 274 -21.34 -12.66 0.88
C GLY A 274 -21.02 -12.90 2.35
N LEU A 275 -20.36 -11.95 3.00
CA LEU A 275 -19.97 -12.04 4.42
C LEU A 275 -21.08 -11.57 5.38
N LYS A 276 -22.21 -11.07 4.87
CA LYS A 276 -23.38 -10.61 5.64
C LYS A 276 -23.06 -9.52 6.67
N VAL A 277 -22.02 -8.72 6.43
CA VAL A 277 -21.68 -7.59 7.29
C VAL A 277 -22.72 -6.47 7.09
N PRO A 278 -23.25 -5.86 8.17
CA PRO A 278 -24.27 -4.82 8.06
C PRO A 278 -23.82 -3.63 7.18
N LYS A 279 -24.70 -3.17 6.28
CA LYS A 279 -24.44 -2.03 5.37
C LYS A 279 -23.84 -0.82 6.10
N ARG A 280 -24.40 -0.50 7.27
CA ARG A 280 -23.95 0.61 8.12
C ARG A 280 -22.46 0.55 8.47
N VAL A 281 -21.92 -0.65 8.71
CA VAL A 281 -20.50 -0.83 9.02
C VAL A 281 -19.69 -0.82 7.73
N SER A 282 -20.08 -1.62 6.74
CA SER A 282 -19.33 -1.74 5.48
C SER A 282 -19.23 -0.42 4.70
N ASP A 283 -20.31 0.37 4.65
CA ASP A 283 -20.36 1.65 3.91
C ASP A 283 -19.48 2.73 4.56
N PHE A 284 -19.11 2.53 5.82
CA PHE A 284 -18.21 3.42 6.55
C PHE A 284 -16.77 2.89 6.52
N VAL A 285 -16.59 1.62 6.89
CA VAL A 285 -15.27 1.01 7.12
C VAL A 285 -14.50 0.81 5.82
N LEU A 286 -15.16 0.34 4.76
CA LEU A 286 -14.48 -0.03 3.51
C LEU A 286 -14.00 1.18 2.71
N PRO A 287 -14.77 2.28 2.55
CA PRO A 287 -14.25 3.47 1.87
C PRO A 287 -13.06 4.09 2.59
N ILE A 288 -13.10 4.16 3.94
CA ILE A 288 -11.97 4.63 4.75
C ILE A 288 -10.77 3.69 4.62
N GLY A 289 -11.01 2.37 4.68
CA GLY A 289 -9.97 1.35 4.54
C GLY A 289 -9.24 1.46 3.20
N ALA A 290 -9.99 1.67 2.13
CA ALA A 290 -9.42 1.80 0.79
C ALA A 290 -8.43 2.98 0.66
N THR A 291 -8.40 3.97 1.55
CA THR A 291 -7.32 4.99 1.60
C THR A 291 -6.35 4.81 2.75
N VAL A 292 -6.83 4.43 3.93
CA VAL A 292 -6.05 4.46 5.18
C VAL A 292 -5.32 3.14 5.43
N ASN A 293 -5.91 2.02 5.03
CA ASN A 293 -5.44 0.69 5.34
C ASN A 293 -4.64 0.10 4.18
N MET A 294 -3.32 0.21 4.25
CA MET A 294 -2.42 -0.30 3.23
C MET A 294 -1.45 -1.35 3.75
N ASP A 295 -1.94 -2.33 4.51
CA ASP A 295 -1.12 -3.37 5.13
C ASP A 295 -0.13 -4.03 4.16
N GLY A 296 -0.56 -4.42 2.96
CA GLY A 296 0.30 -5.03 1.96
C GLY A 296 1.40 -4.07 1.45
N THR A 297 1.07 -2.79 1.30
CA THR A 297 2.05 -1.75 0.94
C THR A 297 3.06 -1.55 2.06
N SER A 298 2.61 -1.54 3.31
CA SER A 298 3.46 -1.36 4.47
C SER A 298 4.43 -2.52 4.68
N LEU A 299 3.99 -3.78 4.52
CA LEU A 299 4.89 -4.94 4.52
C LEU A 299 5.93 -4.83 3.42
N TYR A 300 5.49 -4.53 2.19
CA TYR A 300 6.40 -4.36 1.06
C TYR A 300 7.45 -3.29 1.32
N GLN A 301 7.06 -2.13 1.84
CA GLN A 301 7.99 -1.03 2.10
C GLN A 301 9.03 -1.43 3.14
N ALA A 302 8.60 -2.10 4.21
CA ALA A 302 9.50 -2.60 5.25
C ALA A 302 10.53 -3.58 4.68
N VAL A 303 10.07 -4.55 3.89
CA VAL A 303 10.95 -5.54 3.23
C VAL A 303 11.88 -4.85 2.23
N ALA A 304 11.37 -3.92 1.41
CA ALA A 304 12.14 -3.22 0.39
C ALA A 304 13.26 -2.36 0.98
N VAL A 305 13.01 -1.60 2.04
CA VAL A 305 14.03 -0.76 2.67
C VAL A 305 15.18 -1.60 3.22
N ILE A 306 14.86 -2.67 3.97
CA ILE A 306 15.88 -3.53 4.55
C ILE A 306 16.63 -4.30 3.45
N PHE A 307 15.92 -4.81 2.44
CA PHE A 307 16.54 -5.47 1.30
C PHE A 307 17.53 -4.55 0.58
N LEU A 308 17.13 -3.30 0.28
CA LEU A 308 18.01 -2.34 -0.41
C LEU A 308 19.21 -1.93 0.45
N ALA A 309 19.04 -1.83 1.78
CA ALA A 309 20.14 -1.59 2.70
C ALA A 309 21.12 -2.78 2.71
N GLN A 310 20.63 -4.00 2.86
CA GLN A 310 21.43 -5.23 2.78
C GLN A 310 22.16 -5.34 1.43
N PHE A 311 21.49 -5.01 0.32
CA PHE A 311 22.06 -5.07 -1.02
C PHE A 311 23.27 -4.14 -1.20
N HIS A 312 23.29 -3.02 -0.48
CA HIS A 312 24.40 -2.07 -0.47
C HIS A 312 25.33 -2.22 0.75
N GLY A 313 25.22 -3.32 1.50
CA GLY A 313 26.04 -3.57 2.68
C GLY A 313 25.89 -2.50 3.76
N VAL A 314 24.70 -1.92 3.91
CA VAL A 314 24.35 -0.95 4.95
C VAL A 314 23.62 -1.64 6.08
N ASP A 315 24.21 -1.62 7.27
CA ASP A 315 23.61 -2.21 8.46
C ASP A 315 22.67 -1.19 9.12
N LEU A 316 21.38 -1.52 9.16
CA LEU A 316 20.38 -0.68 9.81
C LEU A 316 20.21 -1.07 11.27
N SER A 317 20.53 -0.13 12.15
CA SER A 317 20.34 -0.26 13.60
C SER A 317 18.86 -0.43 13.97
N ILE A 318 18.59 -1.02 15.14
CA ILE A 318 17.23 -1.21 15.66
C ILE A 318 16.46 0.12 15.74
N SER A 319 17.12 1.23 16.08
CA SER A 319 16.49 2.55 16.12
C SER A 319 16.06 3.04 14.74
N GLN A 320 16.87 2.80 13.69
CA GLN A 320 16.48 3.07 12.32
C GLN A 320 15.34 2.17 11.87
N GLN A 321 15.34 0.89 12.24
CA GLN A 321 14.24 -0.02 11.92
C GLN A 321 12.92 0.39 12.59
N LEU A 322 12.94 0.83 13.86
CA LEU A 322 11.77 1.43 14.50
C LEU A 322 11.32 2.71 13.80
N GLY A 323 12.26 3.51 13.28
CA GLY A 323 11.98 4.65 12.41
C GLY A 323 11.26 4.25 11.12
N ILE A 324 11.62 3.12 10.51
CA ILE A 324 10.91 2.55 9.36
C ILE A 324 9.49 2.17 9.76
N VAL A 325 9.28 1.51 10.89
CA VAL A 325 7.93 1.18 11.39
C VAL A 325 7.07 2.44 11.47
N ALA A 326 7.55 3.46 12.16
CA ALA A 326 6.81 4.70 12.35
C ALA A 326 6.51 5.40 11.03
N THR A 327 7.51 5.57 10.16
CA THR A 327 7.35 6.31 8.90
C THR A 327 6.49 5.55 7.89
N THR A 328 6.64 4.23 7.78
CA THR A 328 5.80 3.38 6.93
C THR A 328 4.35 3.31 7.41
N THR A 329 4.11 3.23 8.71
CA THR A 329 2.75 3.27 9.27
C THR A 329 2.09 4.63 9.11
N LEU A 330 2.83 5.73 9.22
CA LEU A 330 2.27 7.07 8.95
C LEU A 330 2.04 7.30 7.44
N ALA A 331 2.94 6.78 6.61
CA ALA A 331 2.86 6.85 5.15
C ALA A 331 1.65 6.10 4.59
N SER A 332 1.21 5.01 5.20
CA SER A 332 0.07 4.23 4.72
C SER A 332 -1.26 4.98 4.79
N ILE A 333 -1.44 5.84 5.80
CA ILE A 333 -2.68 6.61 6.03
C ILE A 333 -2.92 7.66 4.93
N GLY A 334 -1.84 8.18 4.32
CA GLY A 334 -1.88 9.25 3.31
C GLY A 334 -1.56 8.79 1.88
N SER A 335 -1.35 7.50 1.66
CA SER A 335 -1.04 6.99 0.34
C SER A 335 -2.31 6.92 -0.52
N ALA A 336 -2.20 7.29 -1.80
CA ALA A 336 -3.32 7.16 -2.72
C ALA A 336 -3.47 5.68 -3.14
N ALA A 337 -4.69 5.15 -3.16
CA ALA A 337 -4.98 3.78 -3.58
C ALA A 337 -5.01 3.60 -5.11
N VAL A 338 -3.95 4.10 -5.75
CA VAL A 338 -3.74 4.08 -7.19
C VAL A 338 -2.46 3.29 -7.50
N PRO A 339 -2.36 2.69 -8.69
CA PRO A 339 -1.21 1.87 -9.06
C PRO A 339 0.12 2.62 -8.89
N SER A 340 1.16 1.90 -8.45
CA SER A 340 2.53 2.43 -8.27
C SER A 340 2.70 3.58 -7.25
N ALA A 341 1.68 3.93 -6.45
CA ALA A 341 1.82 4.92 -5.38
C ALA A 341 2.83 4.48 -4.30
N GLY A 342 2.96 3.16 -4.07
CA GLY A 342 3.87 2.58 -3.09
C GLY A 342 5.34 2.91 -3.30
N LEU A 343 5.78 3.09 -4.57
CA LEU A 343 7.17 3.44 -4.92
C LEU A 343 7.53 4.87 -4.54
N ILE A 344 6.61 5.82 -4.73
CA ILE A 344 6.83 7.22 -4.33
C ILE A 344 6.95 7.30 -2.81
N MET A 345 6.08 6.57 -2.10
CA MET A 345 6.13 6.52 -0.64
C MET A 345 7.41 5.85 -0.12
N LEU A 346 7.91 4.82 -0.82
CA LEU A 346 9.19 4.18 -0.48
C LEU A 346 10.37 5.15 -0.56
N MET A 347 10.39 6.10 -1.52
CA MET A 347 11.43 7.14 -1.58
C MET A 347 11.49 7.97 -0.30
N PHE A 348 10.34 8.34 0.27
CA PHE A 348 10.27 9.09 1.51
C PHE A 348 10.78 8.28 2.71
N VAL A 349 10.41 6.99 2.77
CA VAL A 349 10.88 6.09 3.83
C VAL A 349 12.41 5.91 3.75
N LEU A 350 12.98 5.65 2.57
CA LEU A 350 14.43 5.56 2.36
C LEU A 350 15.15 6.83 2.81
N ASN A 351 14.64 8.00 2.40
CA ASN A 351 15.22 9.28 2.80
C ASN A 351 15.17 9.50 4.32
N SER A 352 14.08 9.09 4.98
CA SER A 352 13.91 9.25 6.43
C SER A 352 14.96 8.51 7.27
N VAL A 353 15.51 7.41 6.74
CA VAL A 353 16.58 6.64 7.40
C VAL A 353 17.99 6.96 6.88
N GLY A 354 18.11 7.90 5.93
CA GLY A 354 19.39 8.34 5.37
C GLY A 354 19.95 7.45 4.25
N LEU A 355 19.07 6.77 3.51
CA LEU A 355 19.41 5.93 2.37
C LEU A 355 19.07 6.62 1.05
N ASN A 356 19.68 6.16 -0.05
CA ASN A 356 19.46 6.74 -1.38
C ASN A 356 18.06 6.40 -1.90
N PRO A 357 17.18 7.40 -2.13
CA PRO A 357 15.83 7.15 -2.64
C PRO A 357 15.80 6.53 -4.04
N MET A 358 16.87 6.68 -4.84
CA MET A 358 16.93 6.16 -6.20
C MET A 358 17.22 4.65 -6.26
N TRP A 359 17.56 4.02 -5.14
CA TRP A 359 17.68 2.56 -5.07
C TRP A 359 16.39 1.82 -5.45
N ILE A 360 15.24 2.51 -5.42
CA ILE A 360 13.98 1.93 -5.89
C ILE A 360 14.02 1.49 -7.36
N VAL A 361 14.92 2.05 -8.19
CA VAL A 361 15.08 1.66 -9.60
C VAL A 361 15.43 0.17 -9.70
N ILE A 362 16.16 -0.38 -8.72
CA ILE A 362 16.55 -1.79 -8.66
C ILE A 362 15.31 -2.69 -8.60
N ILE A 363 14.30 -2.32 -7.81
CA ILE A 363 13.09 -3.13 -7.60
C ILE A 363 11.93 -2.72 -8.51
N TYR A 364 12.08 -1.64 -9.28
CA TYR A 364 11.03 -1.12 -10.15
C TYR A 364 10.49 -2.14 -11.17
N PRO A 365 11.34 -2.94 -11.86
CA PRO A 365 10.86 -3.87 -12.88
C PRO A 365 9.88 -4.92 -12.34
N ILE A 366 10.06 -5.37 -11.09
CA ILE A 366 9.22 -6.38 -10.44
C ILE A 366 8.07 -5.78 -9.63
N ASP A 367 8.10 -4.48 -9.35
CA ASP A 367 7.09 -3.81 -8.52
C ASP A 367 5.69 -4.02 -9.08
N ARG A 368 5.53 -4.07 -10.41
CA ARG A 368 4.22 -4.25 -11.02
C ARG A 368 3.52 -5.52 -10.56
N ILE A 369 4.24 -6.64 -10.46
CA ILE A 369 3.69 -7.93 -10.03
C ILE A 369 3.40 -7.90 -8.53
N LEU A 370 4.34 -7.35 -7.75
CA LEU A 370 4.17 -7.25 -6.30
C LEU A 370 3.00 -6.31 -5.95
N ASP A 371 2.77 -5.24 -6.72
CA ASP A 371 1.64 -4.31 -6.56
C ASP A 371 0.28 -5.00 -6.62
N MET A 372 0.16 -5.93 -7.57
CA MET A 372 -1.04 -6.76 -7.74
C MET A 372 -1.30 -7.57 -6.46
N CYS A 373 -0.27 -8.23 -5.92
CA CYS A 373 -0.38 -8.99 -4.67
C CYS A 373 -0.71 -8.09 -3.47
N ARG A 374 -0.04 -6.94 -3.34
CA ARG A 374 -0.28 -5.97 -2.24
C ARG A 374 -1.73 -5.50 -2.22
N THR A 375 -2.30 -5.21 -3.39
CA THR A 375 -3.68 -4.73 -3.50
C THR A 375 -4.68 -5.77 -2.99
N VAL A 376 -4.46 -7.06 -3.27
CA VAL A 376 -5.29 -8.16 -2.75
C VAL A 376 -5.30 -8.18 -1.22
N ILE A 377 -4.14 -7.97 -0.60
CA ILE A 377 -3.99 -7.94 0.86
C ILE A 377 -4.76 -6.76 1.46
N ASN A 378 -4.63 -5.57 0.89
CA ASN A 378 -5.32 -4.37 1.39
C ASN A 378 -6.85 -4.58 1.38
N VAL A 379 -7.40 -5.04 0.26
CA VAL A 379 -8.84 -5.31 0.13
C VAL A 379 -9.32 -6.41 1.08
N SER A 380 -8.49 -7.43 1.32
CA SER A 380 -8.82 -8.52 2.25
C SER A 380 -8.75 -8.09 3.71
N SER A 381 -7.83 -7.18 4.05
CA SER A 381 -7.73 -6.56 5.36
C SER A 381 -8.95 -5.69 5.65
N ASP A 382 -9.39 -4.86 4.70
CA ASP A 382 -10.60 -4.04 4.83
C ASP A 382 -11.84 -4.88 5.14
N ALA A 383 -12.03 -5.99 4.42
CA ALA A 383 -13.13 -6.91 4.66
C ALA A 383 -13.04 -7.57 6.06
N THR A 384 -11.84 -7.92 6.50
CA THR A 384 -11.59 -8.48 7.83
C THR A 384 -11.92 -7.49 8.93
N VAL A 385 -11.45 -6.25 8.81
CA VAL A 385 -11.71 -5.20 9.80
C VAL A 385 -13.19 -4.84 9.82
N ALA A 386 -13.86 -4.75 8.67
CA ALA A 386 -15.29 -4.52 8.60
C ALA A 386 -16.10 -5.58 9.36
N ALA A 387 -15.72 -6.85 9.23
CA ALA A 387 -16.38 -7.94 9.95
C ALA A 387 -16.09 -7.92 11.46
N ILE A 388 -14.86 -7.63 11.87
CA ILE A 388 -14.49 -7.50 13.29
C ILE A 388 -15.25 -6.33 13.92
N VAL A 389 -15.26 -5.16 13.27
CA VAL A 389 -15.97 -3.98 13.76
C VAL A 389 -17.45 -4.29 13.90
N ALA A 390 -18.07 -4.93 12.91
CA ALA A 390 -19.47 -5.35 12.98
C ALA A 390 -19.72 -6.27 14.19
N LYS A 391 -18.86 -7.27 14.40
CA LYS A 391 -19.01 -8.20 15.53
C LYS A 391 -18.89 -7.52 16.89
N THR A 392 -18.04 -6.49 17.00
CA THR A 392 -17.88 -5.75 18.26
C THR A 392 -18.96 -4.68 18.49
N GLU A 393 -19.82 -4.42 17.51
CA GLU A 393 -20.94 -3.47 17.59
C GLU A 393 -22.31 -4.17 17.73
N GLU A 394 -22.35 -5.50 17.62
CA GLU A 394 -23.41 -6.35 18.20
C GLU A 394 -23.39 -6.24 19.73
#